data_AF-Q1PIB7-F1
#
_entry.id   AF-Q1PIB7-F1
#
_cell.length_a   1.000
_cell.length_b   1.000
_cell.length_c   1.000
_cell.angle_alpha   90.00
_cell.angle_beta   90.00
_cell.angle_gamma   90.00
#
_symmetry.space_group_name_H-M   'P 1'
#
loop_
_entity.id
_entity.type
_entity.pdbx_description
1 polymer ?
#
loop_
_entity_poly.entity_id
_entity_poly.type
_entity_poly.pdbx_seq_one_letter_code
_entity_poly.pdbx_strand_id
1 'polypeptide(L)'
;SQTSLDTKSTLSQIGLRNHTLTHNGLRAVNKLDGLQSRTNTKVTPKMASRTETKRPGCSATIVCGKGMNLIFVGTEVGPWSKTGGLGDVLGGLPPALAARGHRVMTISPRYDQYKDTWDTSVAVEVKVGDSIEIVRFFHCYKRGVDRVFVDHPMFLEKVWGKTGSKIYGPKAGLDYLDNELRFSLLCQAALEAPKVLNLNSSNYFSGPYGEDVLFIANDWHTALIPCYLKSMYQSRGIYLNAKVAFCIHNIAYQGRFSFSDFPLLNLPDEFRGSFDFIDGYEKP
;
A
#
# COMPACT_ATOMS: atom_id res chain seq x y z
N SER A 1 78.48 6.08 0.05
CA SER A 1 78.46 7.33 0.83
C SER A 1 77.03 7.82 0.93
N GLN A 2 76.27 7.64 2.02
CA GLN A 2 76.65 7.26 3.39
C GLN A 2 77.54 8.31 4.10
N THR A 3 76.88 9.18 4.89
CA THR A 3 77.20 9.67 6.26
C THR A 3 76.08 10.65 6.65
N SER A 4 75.16 10.48 7.62
CA SER A 4 74.99 9.67 8.85
C SER A 4 75.67 10.18 10.14
N LEU A 5 75.01 9.91 11.28
CA LEU A 5 75.45 10.09 12.70
C LEU A 5 75.28 11.52 13.28
N ASP A 6 75.09 11.75 14.59
CA ASP A 6 74.32 11.13 15.71
C ASP A 6 74.26 12.22 16.85
N THR A 7 73.73 12.15 18.09
CA THR A 7 73.22 11.07 18.95
C THR A 7 72.19 11.57 19.99
N LYS A 8 71.26 10.68 20.39
CA LYS A 8 70.62 10.47 21.72
C LYS A 8 70.85 11.47 22.88
N SER A 9 69.80 11.72 23.69
CA SER A 9 69.74 11.39 25.15
C SER A 9 68.57 12.10 25.91
N THR A 10 67.92 11.61 26.99
CA THR A 10 67.35 10.28 27.35
C THR A 10 66.33 10.45 28.51
N LEU A 11 65.22 9.67 28.55
CA LEU A 11 64.32 9.44 29.74
C LEU A 11 63.54 10.68 30.31
N SER A 12 62.41 10.56 31.03
CA SER A 12 61.54 9.42 31.43
C SER A 12 60.09 9.85 31.79
N GLN A 13 59.11 8.97 31.50
CA GLN A 13 57.82 8.74 32.21
C GLN A 13 56.85 9.92 32.54
N ILE A 14 55.58 9.80 32.10
CA ILE A 14 54.36 9.64 32.94
C ILE A 14 53.09 9.63 32.05
N GLY A 15 52.06 8.86 32.43
CA GLY A 15 50.65 9.17 32.08
C GLY A 15 50.03 8.56 30.81
N LEU A 16 49.56 7.32 30.89
CA LEU A 16 48.58 6.75 29.94
C LEU A 16 47.16 7.31 30.20
N ARG A 17 46.51 7.95 29.20
CA ARG A 17 45.14 7.60 28.72
C ARG A 17 44.48 8.62 27.75
N ASN A 18 43.50 8.10 27.00
CA ASN A 18 42.36 8.80 26.37
C ASN A 18 42.63 9.78 25.20
N HIS A 19 43.06 9.24 24.06
CA HIS A 19 42.32 9.54 22.81
C HIS A 19 41.09 8.64 22.77
N THR A 20 39.89 9.23 22.62
CA THR A 20 38.63 8.47 22.49
C THR A 20 38.01 8.74 21.12
N LEU A 21 37.66 7.68 20.38
CA LEU A 21 37.05 7.81 19.06
C LEU A 21 35.64 8.41 19.17
N THR A 22 35.32 9.37 18.31
CA THR A 22 34.06 10.12 18.30
C THR A 22 33.04 9.61 17.26
N HIS A 23 33.05 8.32 16.94
CA HIS A 23 32.02 7.71 16.07
C HIS A 23 31.63 6.31 16.54
N ASN A 24 30.33 6.00 16.47
CA ASN A 24 29.79 4.64 16.50
C ASN A 24 28.38 4.62 15.87
N GLY A 25 28.31 4.59 14.54
CA GLY A 25 27.06 4.56 13.77
C GLY A 25 26.39 5.92 13.50
N LEU A 26 25.30 5.89 12.74
CA LEU A 26 24.56 7.06 12.23
C LEU A 26 23.60 7.68 13.25
N ARG A 27 24.09 8.10 14.43
CA ARG A 27 23.27 8.80 15.43
C ARG A 27 24.05 9.88 16.17
N ALA A 28 23.62 11.13 16.06
CA ALA A 28 24.18 12.24 16.84
C ALA A 28 23.72 12.18 18.30
N VAL A 29 24.64 12.44 19.24
CA VAL A 29 24.36 12.50 20.68
C VAL A 29 24.23 13.96 21.10
N ASN A 30 23.05 14.37 21.58
CA ASN A 30 22.80 15.74 22.03
C ASN A 30 23.28 15.96 23.47
N LYS A 31 23.76 17.17 23.77
CA LYS A 31 24.28 17.57 25.09
C LYS A 31 23.18 17.72 26.15
N LEU A 32 22.76 16.63 26.79
CA LEU A 32 21.97 16.68 28.04
C LEU A 32 22.45 15.70 29.12
N ASP A 33 23.04 14.55 28.76
CA ASP A 33 23.54 13.54 29.71
C ASP A 33 24.91 13.92 30.33
N GLY A 34 24.98 15.09 30.95
CA GLY A 34 26.24 15.69 31.40
C GLY A 34 26.18 16.54 32.67
N LEU A 35 25.11 16.45 33.48
CA LEU A 35 24.95 17.29 34.68
C LEU A 35 24.10 16.64 35.81
N GLN A 36 24.50 15.45 36.25
CA GLN A 36 24.04 14.88 37.54
C GLN A 36 25.17 14.84 38.58
N SER A 37 25.37 15.94 39.29
CA SER A 37 26.09 15.97 40.58
C SER A 37 25.75 17.25 41.35
N ARG A 38 25.53 17.13 42.66
CA ARG A 38 25.31 18.22 43.65
C ARG A 38 23.97 18.98 43.57
N THR A 39 22.98 18.49 44.30
CA THR A 39 22.47 19.21 45.49
C THR A 39 21.76 18.23 46.43
N ASN A 40 21.93 18.40 47.74
CA ASN A 40 21.32 17.55 48.77
C ASN A 40 20.23 18.33 49.50
N THR A 41 18.96 17.98 49.27
CA THR A 41 17.82 18.59 49.96
C THR A 41 16.76 17.53 50.24
N LYS A 42 16.51 17.23 51.53
CA LYS A 42 15.42 16.32 51.93
C LYS A 42 14.08 17.01 51.70
N VAL A 43 13.19 16.37 50.94
CA VAL A 43 11.78 16.78 50.79
C VAL A 43 10.90 15.62 51.25
N THR A 44 9.99 15.89 52.18
CA THR A 44 9.03 14.90 52.69
C THR A 44 7.80 14.81 51.77
N PRO A 45 7.29 13.60 51.48
CA PRO A 45 6.14 13.43 50.60
C PRO A 45 4.83 13.77 51.34
N LYS A 46 4.16 14.87 50.94
CA LYS A 46 2.72 15.01 51.15
C LYS A 46 1.98 14.31 50.02
N MET A 47 1.11 13.35 50.34
CA MET A 47 0.18 12.78 49.35
C MET A 47 -0.84 13.85 48.94
N ALA A 48 -0.74 14.31 47.69
CA ALA A 48 -1.78 15.13 47.08
C ALA A 48 -2.67 14.22 46.21
N SER A 49 -3.90 13.96 46.67
CA SER A 49 -4.92 13.31 45.84
C SER A 49 -5.20 14.19 44.63
N ARG A 50 -4.91 13.70 43.42
CA ARG A 50 -5.14 14.44 42.17
C ARG A 50 -6.31 13.80 41.44
N THR A 51 -7.51 14.30 41.74
CA THR A 51 -8.76 13.82 41.17
C THR A 51 -8.75 13.90 39.64
N GLU A 52 -8.92 12.79 38.95
CA GLU A 52 -9.06 12.78 37.49
C GLU A 52 -10.40 13.41 37.08
N THR A 53 -10.36 14.66 36.64
CA THR A 53 -11.49 15.28 35.93
C THR A 53 -11.62 14.66 34.55
N LYS A 54 -12.32 13.51 34.48
CA LYS A 54 -12.72 12.85 33.23
C LYS A 54 -13.44 13.83 32.32
N ARG A 55 -12.73 14.38 31.33
CA ARG A 55 -13.36 14.99 30.16
C ARG A 55 -14.20 13.91 29.48
N PRO A 56 -15.42 14.21 28.99
CA PRO A 56 -16.18 13.28 28.17
C PRO A 56 -15.50 13.19 26.79
N GLY A 57 -14.43 12.40 26.71
CA GLY A 57 -13.84 12.01 25.44
C GLY A 57 -14.88 11.22 24.66
N CYS A 58 -15.39 11.79 23.57
CA CYS A 58 -16.35 11.14 22.69
C CYS A 58 -15.66 10.04 21.84
N SER A 59 -15.09 9.06 22.52
CA SER A 59 -14.76 7.76 21.94
C SER A 59 -16.07 7.00 21.78
N ALA A 60 -16.88 7.44 20.80
CA ALA A 60 -18.06 6.74 20.36
C ALA A 60 -17.62 5.37 19.80
N THR A 61 -17.68 4.34 20.65
CA THR A 61 -17.40 2.97 20.24
C THR A 61 -18.41 2.60 19.15
N ILE A 62 -17.95 2.54 17.90
CA ILE A 62 -18.79 2.18 16.76
C ILE A 62 -19.10 0.68 16.87
N VAL A 63 -20.18 0.36 17.57
CA VAL A 63 -20.73 -1.00 17.68
C VAL A 63 -21.35 -1.33 16.33
N CYS A 64 -20.52 -1.89 15.44
CA CYS A 64 -20.90 -2.28 14.09
C CYS A 64 -21.83 -3.52 14.15
N GLY A 65 -23.14 -3.29 14.31
CA GLY A 65 -24.14 -4.35 14.52
C GLY A 65 -24.33 -5.31 13.34
N LYS A 66 -23.71 -5.03 12.18
CA LYS A 66 -23.62 -5.90 11.01
C LYS A 66 -22.29 -5.62 10.31
N GLY A 67 -21.54 -6.65 9.96
CA GLY A 67 -20.23 -6.50 9.31
C GLY A 67 -20.32 -5.82 7.94
N MET A 68 -19.46 -4.81 7.72
CA MET A 68 -19.31 -4.10 6.44
C MET A 68 -18.83 -5.01 5.31
N ASN A 69 -19.15 -4.61 4.06
CA ASN A 69 -18.52 -5.12 2.85
C ASN A 69 -17.18 -4.38 2.59
N LEU A 70 -16.07 -5.11 2.53
CA LEU A 70 -14.72 -4.57 2.36
C LEU A 70 -14.07 -5.15 1.10
N ILE A 71 -13.53 -4.30 0.23
CA ILE A 71 -12.91 -4.71 -1.05
C ILE A 71 -11.49 -4.16 -1.09
N PHE A 72 -10.49 -5.00 -0.84
CA PHE A 72 -9.09 -4.62 -1.01
C PHE A 72 -8.71 -4.76 -2.48
N VAL A 73 -8.13 -3.72 -3.07
CA VAL A 73 -7.59 -3.75 -4.43
C VAL A 73 -6.09 -3.50 -4.37
N GLY A 74 -5.31 -4.28 -5.11
CA GLY A 74 -3.86 -4.14 -5.17
C GLY A 74 -3.22 -5.07 -6.19
N THR A 75 -1.94 -4.85 -6.48
CA THR A 75 -1.18 -5.65 -7.45
C THR A 75 -0.61 -6.95 -6.88
N GLU A 76 -0.53 -7.09 -5.56
CA GLU A 76 0.03 -8.27 -4.90
C GLU A 76 -0.95 -8.85 -3.88
N VAL A 77 -1.16 -10.17 -3.94
CA VAL A 77 -1.90 -10.95 -2.95
C VAL A 77 -1.17 -12.27 -2.71
N GLY A 78 -0.58 -12.42 -1.54
CA GLY A 78 0.07 -13.66 -1.13
C GLY A 78 -0.95 -14.81 -0.93
N PRO A 79 -0.64 -16.04 -1.37
CA PRO A 79 0.64 -16.50 -1.93
C PRO A 79 0.79 -16.37 -3.45
N TRP A 80 -0.22 -15.88 -4.18
CA TRP A 80 -0.27 -15.90 -5.65
C TRP A 80 0.67 -14.90 -6.32
N SER A 81 0.66 -13.65 -5.86
CA SER A 81 1.49 -12.58 -6.41
C SER A 81 2.14 -11.79 -5.27
N LYS A 82 3.47 -11.72 -5.28
CA LYS A 82 4.27 -11.04 -4.25
C LYS A 82 5.64 -10.64 -4.81
N THR A 83 6.05 -9.42 -4.55
CA THR A 83 7.44 -8.95 -4.69
C THR A 83 7.96 -8.33 -3.39
N GLY A 84 7.06 -7.83 -2.53
CA GLY A 84 7.41 -7.20 -1.25
C GLY A 84 6.34 -7.38 -0.17
N GLY A 85 6.27 -6.42 0.75
CA GLY A 85 5.34 -6.46 1.89
C GLY A 85 3.86 -6.29 1.50
N LEU A 86 3.56 -5.67 0.35
CA LEU A 86 2.20 -5.46 -0.14
C LEU A 86 1.42 -6.79 -0.24
N GLY A 87 2.03 -7.81 -0.85
CA GLY A 87 1.44 -9.16 -0.95
C GLY A 87 1.23 -9.85 0.40
N ASP A 88 2.03 -9.56 1.42
CA ASP A 88 1.82 -10.08 2.78
C ASP A 88 0.63 -9.38 3.46
N VAL A 89 0.48 -8.07 3.29
CA VAL A 89 -0.65 -7.32 3.87
C VAL A 89 -1.97 -7.79 3.25
N LEU A 90 -2.10 -7.85 1.92
CA LEU A 90 -3.31 -8.37 1.28
C LEU A 90 -3.47 -9.90 1.45
N GLY A 91 -2.39 -10.62 1.74
CA GLY A 91 -2.45 -12.02 2.16
C GLY A 91 -3.06 -12.21 3.55
N GLY A 92 -2.66 -11.38 4.53
CA GLY A 92 -2.91 -11.56 5.96
C GLY A 92 -4.02 -10.71 6.60
N LEU A 93 -4.15 -9.43 6.23
CA LEU A 93 -5.14 -8.51 6.81
C LEU A 93 -6.60 -8.85 6.40
N PRO A 94 -6.92 -9.14 5.13
CA PRO A 94 -8.29 -9.45 4.71
C PRO A 94 -8.90 -10.66 5.45
N PRO A 95 -8.19 -11.80 5.65
CA PRO A 95 -8.68 -12.88 6.51
C PRO A 95 -8.90 -12.48 7.98
N ALA A 96 -8.09 -11.57 8.52
CA ALA A 96 -8.24 -11.08 9.89
C ALA A 96 -9.45 -10.13 10.06
N LEU A 97 -10.00 -9.61 8.97
CA LEU A 97 -11.25 -8.84 8.95
C LEU A 97 -12.45 -9.74 8.66
N ALA A 98 -12.32 -10.73 7.77
CA ALA A 98 -13.35 -11.77 7.59
C ALA A 98 -13.63 -12.52 8.91
N ALA A 99 -12.59 -12.84 9.68
CA ALA A 99 -12.71 -13.43 11.02
C ALA A 99 -13.39 -12.52 12.07
N ARG A 100 -13.64 -11.24 11.76
CA ARG A 100 -14.45 -10.30 12.57
C ARG A 100 -15.88 -10.13 12.06
N GLY A 101 -16.31 -10.95 11.10
CA GLY A 101 -17.67 -10.93 10.55
C GLY A 101 -17.90 -9.96 9.39
N HIS A 102 -16.85 -9.35 8.84
CA HIS A 102 -16.94 -8.55 7.61
C HIS A 102 -17.07 -9.47 6.37
N ARG A 103 -17.78 -9.01 5.33
CA ARG A 103 -17.72 -9.65 4.01
C ARG A 103 -16.52 -9.07 3.28
N VAL A 104 -15.50 -9.88 2.95
CA VAL A 104 -14.21 -9.36 2.47
C VAL A 104 -13.80 -9.97 1.13
N MET A 105 -13.57 -9.10 0.15
CA MET A 105 -12.98 -9.42 -1.15
C MET A 105 -11.54 -8.89 -1.23
N THR A 106 -10.68 -9.58 -1.99
CA THR A 106 -9.47 -8.98 -2.55
C THR A 106 -9.42 -9.13 -4.06
N ILE A 107 -9.17 -8.04 -4.77
CA ILE A 107 -9.06 -7.97 -6.24
C ILE A 107 -7.61 -7.68 -6.61
N SER A 108 -7.03 -8.50 -7.49
CA SER A 108 -5.67 -8.29 -8.03
C SER A 108 -5.52 -8.90 -9.43
N PRO A 109 -4.46 -8.60 -10.20
CA PRO A 109 -4.31 -9.19 -11.52
C PRO A 109 -3.92 -10.68 -11.52
N ARG A 110 -4.32 -11.39 -12.57
CA ARG A 110 -3.93 -12.77 -12.86
C ARG A 110 -2.66 -12.79 -13.71
N TYR A 111 -1.52 -12.89 -13.05
CA TYR A 111 -0.19 -12.95 -13.69
C TYR A 111 0.20 -14.37 -14.15
N ASP A 112 -0.50 -15.40 -13.64
CA ASP A 112 -0.24 -16.80 -13.93
C ASP A 112 -1.51 -17.65 -13.87
N GLN A 113 -1.46 -18.89 -14.35
CA GLN A 113 -2.55 -19.85 -14.19
C GLN A 113 -2.55 -20.49 -12.80
N TYR A 114 -3.05 -19.72 -11.82
CA TYR A 114 -3.18 -20.15 -10.42
C TYR A 114 -4.09 -21.39 -10.29
N LYS A 115 -3.49 -22.52 -9.85
CA LYS A 115 -4.15 -23.84 -9.77
C LYS A 115 -5.40 -23.91 -8.89
N ASP A 116 -5.49 -23.08 -7.85
CA ASP A 116 -6.60 -23.06 -6.89
C ASP A 116 -7.64 -21.96 -7.20
N THR A 117 -7.66 -21.46 -8.44
CA THR A 117 -8.68 -20.52 -8.94
C THR A 117 -9.50 -21.16 -10.05
N TRP A 118 -10.79 -20.81 -10.14
CA TRP A 118 -11.68 -21.19 -11.23
C TRP A 118 -12.17 -19.96 -11.98
N ASP A 119 -12.51 -20.15 -13.26
CA ASP A 119 -13.15 -19.12 -14.08
C ASP A 119 -14.58 -18.89 -13.58
N THR A 120 -15.01 -17.63 -13.43
CA THR A 120 -16.40 -17.32 -13.06
C THR A 120 -17.35 -17.35 -14.25
N SER A 121 -16.83 -17.44 -15.47
CA SER A 121 -17.55 -17.23 -16.73
C SER A 121 -18.17 -15.83 -16.87
N VAL A 122 -17.81 -14.88 -16.00
CA VAL A 122 -18.20 -13.47 -16.09
C VAL A 122 -17.10 -12.69 -16.80
N ALA A 123 -17.48 -12.04 -17.90
CA ALA A 123 -16.66 -11.10 -18.64
C ALA A 123 -17.31 -9.70 -18.60
N VAL A 124 -16.48 -8.66 -18.61
CA VAL A 124 -16.91 -7.25 -18.71
C VAL A 124 -16.05 -6.51 -19.73
N GLU A 125 -16.66 -5.57 -20.44
CA GLU A 125 -15.97 -4.63 -21.32
C GLU A 125 -15.55 -3.40 -20.51
N VAL A 126 -14.28 -3.01 -20.60
CA VAL A 126 -13.74 -1.78 -20.02
C VAL A 126 -13.03 -0.97 -21.09
N LYS A 127 -13.25 0.35 -21.14
CA LYS A 127 -12.52 1.23 -22.06
C LYS A 127 -11.18 1.63 -21.44
N VAL A 128 -10.08 1.38 -22.13
CA VAL A 128 -8.73 1.64 -21.63
C VAL A 128 -7.91 2.27 -22.76
N GLY A 129 -7.62 3.56 -22.66
CA GLY A 129 -7.02 4.30 -23.76
C GLY A 129 -7.99 4.44 -24.93
N ASP A 130 -7.59 3.94 -26.10
CA ASP A 130 -8.38 3.97 -27.33
C ASP A 130 -9.12 2.64 -27.61
N SER A 131 -8.82 1.58 -26.87
CA SER A 131 -9.44 0.25 -27.03
C SER A 131 -10.57 -0.02 -26.01
N ILE A 132 -11.40 -1.00 -26.35
CA ILE A 132 -12.33 -1.67 -25.44
C ILE A 132 -11.73 -3.05 -25.18
N GLU A 133 -11.36 -3.32 -23.93
CA GLU A 133 -10.71 -4.55 -23.49
C GLU A 133 -11.73 -5.46 -22.80
N ILE A 134 -11.70 -6.76 -23.12
CA ILE A 134 -12.60 -7.75 -22.52
C ILE A 134 -11.89 -8.43 -21.35
N VAL A 135 -12.32 -8.10 -20.14
CA VAL A 135 -11.74 -8.57 -18.89
C VAL A 135 -12.57 -9.71 -18.32
N ARG A 136 -11.92 -10.78 -17.87
CA ARG A 136 -12.59 -11.92 -17.21
C ARG A 136 -12.19 -12.02 -15.75
N PHE A 137 -13.05 -12.64 -14.93
CA PHE A 137 -12.77 -12.80 -13.50
C PHE A 137 -12.57 -14.27 -13.14
N PHE A 138 -11.45 -14.57 -12.49
CA PHE A 138 -11.21 -15.83 -11.79
C PHE A 138 -11.46 -15.66 -10.29
N HIS A 139 -11.95 -16.70 -9.63
CA HIS A 139 -12.30 -16.68 -8.20
C HIS A 139 -11.66 -17.83 -7.43
N CYS A 140 -11.40 -17.60 -6.15
CA CYS A 140 -11.04 -18.58 -5.15
C CYS A 140 -11.57 -18.12 -3.79
N TYR A 141 -12.28 -18.98 -3.06
CA TYR A 141 -12.71 -18.66 -1.69
C TYR A 141 -11.75 -19.29 -0.67
N LYS A 142 -11.04 -18.46 0.11
CA LYS A 142 -9.94 -18.94 0.97
C LYS A 142 -9.83 -18.14 2.27
N ARG A 143 -9.87 -18.83 3.41
CA ARG A 143 -9.80 -18.25 4.78
C ARG A 143 -10.87 -17.17 5.04
N GLY A 144 -12.09 -17.39 4.55
CA GLY A 144 -13.22 -16.46 4.72
C GLY A 144 -13.24 -15.26 3.76
N VAL A 145 -12.33 -15.24 2.77
CA VAL A 145 -12.15 -14.11 1.84
C VAL A 145 -12.41 -14.56 0.41
N ASP A 146 -13.17 -13.75 -0.33
CA ASP A 146 -13.34 -13.87 -1.78
C ASP A 146 -12.08 -13.33 -2.48
N ARG A 147 -11.27 -14.20 -3.08
CA ARG A 147 -10.09 -13.83 -3.86
C ARG A 147 -10.49 -13.77 -5.32
N VAL A 148 -10.52 -12.57 -5.89
CA VAL A 148 -10.86 -12.31 -7.28
C VAL A 148 -9.60 -11.91 -8.05
N PHE A 149 -9.41 -12.51 -9.22
CA PHE A 149 -8.26 -12.27 -10.07
C PHE A 149 -8.71 -11.78 -11.44
N VAL A 150 -8.18 -10.62 -11.83
CA VAL A 150 -8.47 -9.93 -13.10
C VAL A 150 -7.63 -10.56 -14.21
N ASP A 151 -8.29 -11.30 -15.11
CA ASP A 151 -7.67 -12.05 -16.19
C ASP A 151 -7.66 -11.22 -17.48
N HIS A 152 -6.46 -10.90 -17.97
CA HIS A 152 -6.23 -10.15 -19.19
C HIS A 152 -4.83 -10.44 -19.77
N PRO A 153 -4.63 -10.49 -21.11
CA PRO A 153 -3.31 -10.69 -21.73
C PRO A 153 -2.21 -9.75 -21.21
N MET A 154 -2.57 -8.48 -20.97
CA MET A 154 -1.67 -7.44 -20.42
C MET A 154 -1.07 -7.80 -19.04
N PHE A 155 -1.65 -8.76 -18.31
CA PHE A 155 -1.09 -9.30 -17.06
C PHE A 155 -0.45 -10.66 -17.29
N LEU A 156 -1.22 -11.59 -17.87
CA LEU A 156 -0.90 -13.01 -17.92
C LEU A 156 0.31 -13.29 -18.83
N GLU A 157 0.30 -12.80 -20.07
CA GLU A 157 1.33 -13.13 -21.06
C GLU A 157 2.70 -12.51 -20.73
N LYS A 158 2.72 -11.34 -20.11
CA LYS A 158 3.96 -10.65 -19.72
C LYS A 158 4.71 -11.40 -18.63
N VAL A 159 3.99 -11.93 -17.64
CA VAL A 159 4.53 -12.42 -16.37
C VAL A 159 4.46 -13.95 -16.21
N TRP A 160 3.78 -14.66 -17.12
CA TRP A 160 3.68 -16.13 -17.14
C TRP A 160 4.99 -16.84 -16.77
N GLY A 161 4.94 -17.71 -15.76
CA GLY A 161 6.08 -18.51 -15.31
C GLY A 161 7.22 -17.71 -14.66
N LYS A 162 7.05 -16.40 -14.44
CA LYS A 162 8.00 -15.49 -13.77
C LYS A 162 7.43 -14.96 -12.45
N THR A 163 6.15 -15.22 -12.18
CA THR A 163 5.36 -14.79 -11.02
C THR A 163 6.15 -14.90 -9.71
N GLY A 164 6.26 -13.78 -9.00
CA GLY A 164 7.22 -13.58 -7.90
C GLY A 164 8.36 -12.60 -8.25
N SER A 165 8.63 -12.39 -9.54
CA SER A 165 9.52 -11.33 -10.03
C SER A 165 8.98 -10.76 -11.34
N LYS A 166 9.26 -9.47 -11.63
CA LYS A 166 8.88 -8.79 -12.88
C LYS A 166 7.37 -8.53 -13.07
N ILE A 167 6.62 -8.34 -11.99
CA ILE A 167 5.21 -7.89 -12.06
C ILE A 167 5.08 -6.51 -12.74
N TYR A 168 5.96 -5.58 -12.37
CA TYR A 168 5.94 -4.16 -12.77
C TYR A 168 6.82 -3.85 -13.98
N GLY A 169 7.83 -4.69 -14.27
CA GLY A 169 8.79 -4.44 -15.33
C GLY A 169 9.78 -5.59 -15.56
N PRO A 170 10.44 -5.68 -16.73
CA PRO A 170 11.28 -6.82 -17.10
C PRO A 170 12.56 -6.97 -16.26
N LYS A 171 12.99 -5.90 -15.58
CA LYS A 171 14.13 -5.85 -14.65
C LYS A 171 13.77 -4.94 -13.47
N ALA A 172 14.42 -5.11 -12.33
CA ALA A 172 14.26 -4.17 -11.21
C ALA A 172 14.74 -2.77 -11.64
N GLY A 173 13.96 -1.73 -11.34
CA GLY A 173 14.25 -0.35 -11.74
C GLY A 173 13.96 0.01 -13.21
N LEU A 174 13.34 -0.90 -13.98
CA LEU A 174 12.85 -0.62 -15.33
C LEU A 174 11.45 -1.21 -15.48
N ASP A 175 10.45 -0.34 -15.48
CA ASP A 175 9.02 -0.69 -15.58
C ASP A 175 8.58 -1.01 -17.02
N TYR A 176 7.40 -1.64 -17.17
CA TYR A 176 6.73 -1.76 -18.46
C TYR A 176 6.07 -0.42 -18.84
N LEU A 177 6.22 0.00 -20.10
CA LEU A 177 5.66 1.26 -20.62
C LEU A 177 4.14 1.32 -20.51
N ASP A 178 3.44 0.18 -20.64
CA ASP A 178 1.99 0.09 -20.56
C ASP A 178 1.45 -0.06 -19.12
N ASN A 179 2.28 0.17 -18.09
CA ASN A 179 1.84 0.08 -16.69
C ASN A 179 0.64 0.98 -16.36
N GLU A 180 0.54 2.17 -16.95
CA GLU A 180 -0.61 3.06 -16.76
C GLU A 180 -1.91 2.41 -17.26
N LEU A 181 -1.92 1.89 -18.49
CA LEU A 181 -3.06 1.16 -19.07
C LEU A 181 -3.40 -0.10 -18.25
N ARG A 182 -2.38 -0.90 -17.88
CA ARG A 182 -2.53 -2.11 -17.05
C ARG A 182 -3.23 -1.81 -15.73
N PHE A 183 -2.89 -0.71 -15.08
CA PHE A 183 -3.43 -0.38 -13.76
C PHE A 183 -4.72 0.45 -13.81
N SER A 184 -4.97 1.21 -14.89
CA SER A 184 -6.30 1.70 -15.26
C SER A 184 -7.29 0.55 -15.42
N LEU A 185 -6.93 -0.47 -16.22
CA LEU A 185 -7.74 -1.67 -16.45
C LEU A 185 -8.05 -2.40 -15.13
N LEU A 186 -7.06 -2.57 -14.24
CA LEU A 186 -7.27 -3.12 -12.90
C LEU A 186 -8.27 -2.29 -12.09
N CYS A 187 -8.15 -0.96 -12.08
CA CYS A 187 -9.04 -0.08 -11.31
C CYS A 187 -10.48 -0.13 -11.82
N GLN A 188 -10.70 -0.14 -13.14
CA GLN A 188 -12.03 -0.23 -13.72
C GLN A 188 -12.67 -1.61 -13.49
N ALA A 189 -11.93 -2.69 -13.73
CA ALA A 189 -12.39 -4.06 -13.46
C ALA A 189 -12.72 -4.28 -11.97
N ALA A 190 -11.96 -3.67 -11.07
CA ALA A 190 -12.21 -3.74 -9.63
C ALA A 190 -13.47 -2.98 -9.18
N LEU A 191 -13.95 -2.01 -9.97
CA LEU A 191 -15.22 -1.32 -9.75
C LEU A 191 -16.42 -2.07 -10.37
N GLU A 192 -16.22 -2.95 -11.35
CA GLU A 192 -17.31 -3.80 -11.88
C GLU A 192 -17.52 -5.09 -11.05
N ALA A 193 -16.44 -5.75 -10.62
CA ALA A 193 -16.50 -7.02 -9.89
C ALA A 193 -17.55 -7.10 -8.75
N PRO A 194 -17.76 -6.08 -7.90
CA PRO A 194 -18.72 -6.17 -6.79
C PRO A 194 -20.19 -6.15 -7.24
N LYS A 195 -20.46 -5.62 -8.44
CA LYS A 195 -21.78 -5.60 -9.09
C LYS A 195 -22.06 -6.90 -9.82
N VAL A 196 -21.09 -7.39 -10.60
CA VAL A 196 -21.31 -8.50 -11.56
C VAL A 196 -21.06 -9.90 -10.99
N LEU A 197 -20.21 -10.04 -9.95
CA LEU A 197 -19.86 -11.37 -9.42
C LEU A 197 -20.84 -11.84 -8.34
N ASN A 198 -21.68 -12.81 -8.70
CA ASN A 198 -22.61 -13.49 -7.79
C ASN A 198 -21.87 -14.54 -6.93
N LEU A 199 -21.35 -14.14 -5.76
CA LEU A 199 -20.45 -14.95 -4.95
C LEU A 199 -21.16 -15.57 -3.74
N ASN A 200 -21.29 -16.91 -3.77
CA ASN A 200 -22.09 -17.70 -2.82
C ASN A 200 -21.25 -18.70 -1.98
N SER A 201 -19.94 -18.51 -1.92
CA SER A 201 -19.03 -19.43 -1.20
C SER A 201 -19.01 -19.24 0.32
N SER A 202 -19.73 -18.25 0.86
CA SER A 202 -19.82 -17.98 2.29
C SER A 202 -21.15 -18.43 2.87
N ASN A 203 -21.11 -19.11 4.01
CA ASN A 203 -22.29 -19.53 4.78
C ASN A 203 -23.13 -18.34 5.32
N TYR A 204 -22.59 -17.11 5.27
CA TYR A 204 -23.22 -15.90 5.82
C TYR A 204 -23.59 -14.87 4.77
N PHE A 205 -23.06 -14.99 3.54
CA PHE A 205 -23.22 -13.99 2.48
C PHE A 205 -23.36 -14.66 1.11
N SER A 206 -24.37 -14.23 0.37
CA SER A 206 -24.72 -14.69 -0.98
C SER A 206 -24.94 -13.50 -1.92
N GLY A 207 -25.10 -13.76 -3.22
CA GLY A 207 -25.34 -12.71 -4.22
C GLY A 207 -24.11 -11.86 -4.54
N PRO A 208 -24.28 -10.76 -5.30
CA PRO A 208 -23.24 -9.75 -5.49
C PRO A 208 -22.86 -9.08 -4.17
N TYR A 209 -21.72 -8.36 -4.15
CA TYR A 209 -21.34 -7.51 -3.02
C TYR A 209 -22.21 -6.24 -2.96
N GLY A 210 -22.69 -5.77 -4.11
CA GLY A 210 -23.55 -4.59 -4.22
C GLY A 210 -22.79 -3.28 -4.08
N GLU A 211 -23.51 -2.23 -3.71
CA GLU A 211 -23.01 -0.84 -3.82
C GLU A 211 -22.67 -0.16 -2.48
N ASP A 212 -23.09 -0.74 -1.36
CA ASP A 212 -22.70 -0.26 -0.02
C ASP A 212 -21.40 -0.96 0.40
N VAL A 213 -20.27 -0.40 -0.06
CA VAL A 213 -18.94 -1.02 0.03
C VAL A 213 -17.85 -0.01 0.40
N LEU A 214 -16.86 -0.46 1.18
CA LEU A 214 -15.61 0.26 1.38
C LEU A 214 -14.53 -0.37 0.49
N PHE A 215 -14.07 0.37 -0.50
CA PHE A 215 -12.87 0.03 -1.25
C PHE A 215 -11.63 0.41 -0.44
N ILE A 216 -10.62 -0.45 -0.41
CA ILE A 216 -9.30 -0.20 0.16
C ILE A 216 -8.30 -0.30 -0.99
N ALA A 217 -7.94 0.86 -1.54
CA ALA A 217 -6.94 1.00 -2.58
C ALA A 217 -5.53 0.98 -1.95
N ASN A 218 -4.62 0.16 -2.47
CA ASN A 218 -3.26 -0.03 -1.96
C ASN A 218 -2.22 0.41 -3.00
N ASP A 219 -1.38 1.37 -2.62
CA ASP A 219 -0.35 2.03 -3.45
C ASP A 219 -0.87 2.65 -4.77
N TRP A 220 0.03 3.35 -5.47
CA TRP A 220 -0.26 4.13 -6.68
C TRP A 220 -1.00 3.32 -7.78
N HIS A 221 -0.75 2.01 -7.87
CA HIS A 221 -1.39 1.09 -8.82
C HIS A 221 -2.93 1.08 -8.74
N THR A 222 -3.50 1.59 -7.64
CA THR A 222 -4.95 1.65 -7.41
C THR A 222 -5.45 3.05 -7.06
N ALA A 223 -4.59 4.09 -7.19
CA ALA A 223 -4.93 5.48 -6.90
C ALA A 223 -6.00 6.07 -7.84
N LEU A 224 -6.27 5.43 -8.99
CA LEU A 224 -7.32 5.85 -9.93
C LEU A 224 -8.74 5.47 -9.48
N ILE A 225 -8.90 4.49 -8.58
CA ILE A 225 -10.21 4.03 -8.05
C ILE A 225 -11.09 5.20 -7.57
N PRO A 226 -10.65 6.14 -6.70
CA PRO A 226 -11.48 7.26 -6.27
C PRO A 226 -11.84 8.25 -7.40
N CYS A 227 -11.04 8.34 -8.46
CA CYS A 227 -11.34 9.16 -9.63
C CYS A 227 -12.42 8.50 -10.51
N TYR A 228 -12.26 7.21 -10.82
CA TYR A 228 -13.26 6.44 -11.59
C TYR A 228 -14.58 6.30 -10.84
N LEU A 229 -14.56 6.00 -9.53
CA LEU A 229 -15.75 5.88 -8.70
C LEU A 229 -16.62 7.14 -8.76
N LYS A 230 -16.02 8.32 -8.69
CA LYS A 230 -16.72 9.60 -8.81
C LYS A 230 -17.21 9.86 -10.24
N SER A 231 -16.30 9.83 -11.21
CA SER A 231 -16.56 10.28 -12.59
C SER A 231 -17.46 9.34 -13.39
N MET A 232 -17.33 8.03 -13.21
CA MET A 232 -18.01 7.03 -14.06
C MET A 232 -19.22 6.37 -13.38
N TYR A 233 -19.25 6.29 -12.04
CA TYR A 233 -20.28 5.54 -11.30
C TYR A 233 -21.20 6.47 -10.50
N GLN A 234 -20.67 7.29 -9.60
CA GLN A 234 -21.47 8.18 -8.73
C GLN A 234 -22.20 9.26 -9.54
N SER A 235 -21.60 9.75 -10.62
CA SER A 235 -22.24 10.60 -11.64
C SER A 235 -23.49 9.97 -12.29
N ARG A 236 -23.61 8.63 -12.26
CA ARG A 236 -24.74 7.85 -12.81
C ARG A 236 -25.67 7.29 -11.73
N GLY A 237 -25.50 7.70 -10.47
CA GLY A 237 -26.30 7.21 -9.33
C GLY A 237 -25.86 5.85 -8.77
N ILE A 238 -24.73 5.30 -9.23
CA ILE A 238 -24.18 4.01 -8.79
C ILE A 238 -23.12 4.27 -7.70
N TYR A 239 -23.00 3.39 -6.71
CA TYR A 239 -22.02 3.48 -5.62
C TYR A 239 -22.11 4.76 -4.77
N LEU A 240 -23.29 5.38 -4.64
CA LEU A 240 -23.48 6.64 -3.88
C LEU A 240 -23.00 6.55 -2.42
N ASN A 241 -23.29 5.41 -1.76
CA ASN A 241 -22.87 5.18 -0.38
C ASN A 241 -21.40 4.73 -0.28
N ALA A 242 -20.82 4.17 -1.34
CA ALA A 242 -19.46 3.63 -1.31
C ALA A 242 -18.40 4.68 -0.93
N LYS A 243 -17.33 4.21 -0.32
CA LYS A 243 -16.19 5.03 0.12
C LYS A 243 -14.88 4.36 -0.29
N VAL A 244 -13.81 5.15 -0.37
CA VAL A 244 -12.45 4.66 -0.65
C VAL A 244 -11.54 5.06 0.50
N ALA A 245 -10.86 4.08 1.09
CA ALA A 245 -9.66 4.28 1.88
C ALA A 245 -8.44 4.07 0.96
N PHE A 246 -7.47 4.98 1.02
CA PHE A 246 -6.21 4.84 0.29
C PHE A 246 -5.08 4.52 1.28
N CYS A 247 -4.36 3.43 1.01
CA CYS A 247 -3.30 2.90 1.85
C CYS A 247 -1.96 3.01 1.12
N ILE A 248 -1.07 3.87 1.63
CA ILE A 248 0.30 4.01 1.15
C ILE A 248 1.17 3.00 1.91
N HIS A 249 1.74 2.04 1.20
CA HIS A 249 2.73 1.09 1.73
C HIS A 249 4.16 1.57 1.41
N ASN A 250 4.35 2.26 0.29
CA ASN A 250 5.63 2.91 -0.02
C ASN A 250 5.49 4.23 -0.80
N ILE A 251 5.81 5.34 -0.13
CA ILE A 251 5.75 6.70 -0.68
C ILE A 251 6.74 6.97 -1.83
N ALA A 252 7.76 6.11 -2.04
CA ALA A 252 8.72 6.26 -3.13
C ALA A 252 8.14 5.92 -4.51
N TYR A 253 7.11 5.07 -4.58
CA TYR A 253 6.47 4.66 -5.82
C TYR A 253 5.12 5.37 -5.97
N GLN A 254 5.02 6.29 -6.93
CA GLN A 254 3.91 7.25 -7.02
C GLN A 254 3.13 7.21 -8.34
N GLY A 255 3.52 6.37 -9.30
CA GLY A 255 2.83 6.29 -10.60
C GLY A 255 2.96 7.57 -11.44
N ARG A 256 4.18 8.11 -11.55
CA ARG A 256 4.46 9.33 -12.32
C ARG A 256 4.64 8.98 -13.81
N PHE A 257 3.61 9.22 -14.62
CA PHE A 257 3.62 9.10 -16.09
C PHE A 257 3.74 10.51 -16.74
N SER A 258 3.75 10.60 -18.06
CA SER A 258 3.80 11.93 -18.71
C SER A 258 2.41 12.57 -18.73
N PHE A 259 2.35 13.90 -18.56
CA PHE A 259 1.08 14.64 -18.59
C PHE A 259 0.42 14.68 -20.00
N SER A 260 1.15 14.22 -21.03
CA SER A 260 0.60 13.87 -22.35
C SER A 260 -0.34 12.67 -22.31
N ASP A 261 -0.15 11.77 -21.35
CA ASP A 261 -0.70 10.41 -21.37
C ASP A 261 -2.07 10.35 -20.66
N PHE A 262 -2.42 11.38 -19.88
CA PHE A 262 -3.70 11.53 -19.17
C PHE A 262 -4.97 11.16 -19.98
N PRO A 263 -5.12 11.49 -21.29
CA PRO A 263 -6.29 11.06 -22.07
C PRO A 263 -6.49 9.55 -22.12
N LEU A 264 -5.40 8.77 -22.00
CA LEU A 264 -5.42 7.31 -21.96
C LEU A 264 -6.13 6.76 -20.71
N LEU A 265 -6.17 7.53 -19.62
CA LEU A 265 -6.93 7.18 -18.42
C LEU A 265 -8.45 7.26 -18.64
N ASN A 266 -8.92 7.86 -19.74
CA ASN A 266 -10.33 8.09 -20.04
C ASN A 266 -11.12 8.82 -18.92
N LEU A 267 -10.42 9.60 -18.09
CA LEU A 267 -11.01 10.48 -17.08
C LEU A 267 -11.44 11.83 -17.72
N PRO A 268 -12.49 12.49 -17.21
CA PRO A 268 -12.83 13.85 -17.64
C PRO A 268 -11.73 14.87 -17.26
N ASP A 269 -11.50 15.89 -18.09
CA ASP A 269 -10.45 16.91 -17.87
C ASP A 269 -10.57 17.66 -16.52
N GLU A 270 -11.74 17.67 -15.86
CA GLU A 270 -11.89 18.22 -14.50
C GLU A 270 -10.98 17.54 -13.47
N PHE A 271 -10.63 16.26 -13.69
CA PHE A 271 -9.68 15.52 -12.84
C PHE A 271 -8.22 15.82 -13.18
N ARG A 272 -7.92 16.46 -14.32
CA ARG A 272 -6.55 16.60 -14.84
C ARG A 272 -5.61 17.32 -13.88
N GLY A 273 -6.10 18.37 -13.20
CA GLY A 273 -5.35 19.08 -12.15
C GLY A 273 -5.09 18.26 -10.88
N SER A 274 -5.69 17.07 -10.73
CA SER A 274 -5.37 16.12 -9.65
C SER A 274 -4.17 15.21 -9.99
N PHE A 275 -3.69 15.24 -11.23
CA PHE A 275 -2.52 14.50 -11.73
C PHE A 275 -1.34 15.41 -12.05
N ASP A 276 -1.47 16.71 -11.84
CA ASP A 276 -0.34 17.64 -11.91
C ASP A 276 0.62 17.39 -10.73
N PHE A 277 1.93 17.41 -11.00
CA PHE A 277 2.96 17.10 -10.03
C PHE A 277 4.22 17.96 -10.24
N ILE A 278 4.41 18.92 -9.35
CA ILE A 278 5.61 19.74 -9.25
C ILE A 278 6.54 19.07 -8.22
N ASP A 279 7.76 18.68 -8.64
CA ASP A 279 8.67 17.89 -7.80
C ASP A 279 9.40 18.67 -6.69
N GLY A 280 9.05 19.95 -6.52
CA GLY A 280 9.65 20.89 -5.58
C GLY A 280 10.89 21.61 -6.10
N TYR A 281 11.40 21.24 -7.29
CA TYR A 281 12.53 21.89 -7.93
C TYR A 281 12.07 22.66 -9.18
N GLU A 282 12.15 23.98 -9.13
CA GLU A 282 12.27 24.78 -10.36
C GLU A 282 13.56 24.35 -11.07
N LYS A 283 13.41 23.69 -12.23
CA LYS A 283 14.53 23.36 -13.11
C LYS A 283 14.83 24.59 -13.96
N PRO A 284 16.07 25.12 -13.94
CA PRO A 284 16.46 26.28 -14.75
C PRO A 284 16.62 25.92 -16.24
#